data_AF-A0A9Q2XCS8-F1
#
_entry.id   AF-A0A9Q2XCS8-F1
#
_cell.length_a   1.000
_cell.length_b   1.000
_cell.length_c   1.000
_cell.angle_alpha   90.00
_cell.angle_beta   90.00
_cell.angle_gamma   90.00
#
_symmetry.space_group_name_H-M   'P 1'
#
loop_
_entity.id
_entity.type
_entity.pdbx_description
1 polymer ?
#
loop_
_entity_poly.entity_id
_entity_poly.type
_entity_poly.pdbx_seq_one_letter_code
_entity_poly.pdbx_strand_id
1 'polypeptide(L)'
;MPVAQNWRECLDDPALTPPAPWQSFPELDPSGLGSLQGDFEQYWRFCWWPFWSRLPKPRQQVYLLRNAAPAAWVEYLAYIETHGQPAPELTALPEHWRADSPVTSRQLRRWVLPVVVHLFAVAAYVALNGTLVGWYKQYAGGLTSRGVSIGLAMYLVFWFFAGMNLLIALLPRVWGKVQATVFMVAIIGFYLMPDHPLRALFYTALSGGVSLLAIGVDAQLQRYFLNLTLKGSK
;
A
#
# COMPACT_ATOMS: atom_id res chain seq x y z
N MET A 1 16.93 -1.00 -37.01
CA MET A 1 16.85 -1.03 -35.54
C MET A 1 16.02 -2.24 -35.16
N PRO A 2 16.43 -3.01 -34.15
CA PRO A 2 15.59 -4.07 -33.59
C PRO A 2 14.25 -3.47 -33.12
N VAL A 3 13.17 -4.19 -33.40
CA VAL A 3 11.79 -3.82 -33.03
C VAL A 3 11.40 -4.68 -31.84
N ALA A 4 10.85 -4.06 -30.80
CA ALA A 4 10.35 -4.79 -29.65
C ALA A 4 9.14 -5.66 -30.05
N GLN A 5 9.08 -6.90 -29.55
CA GLN A 5 7.93 -7.79 -29.78
C GLN A 5 6.75 -7.37 -28.90
N ASN A 6 7.05 -6.89 -27.70
CA ASN A 6 6.10 -6.32 -26.76
C ASN A 6 6.52 -4.89 -26.39
N TRP A 7 5.55 -3.98 -26.27
CA TRP A 7 5.80 -2.60 -25.88
C TRP A 7 6.55 -2.46 -24.54
N ARG A 8 6.40 -3.41 -23.61
CA ARG A 8 7.10 -3.41 -22.31
C ARG A 8 8.62 -3.53 -22.44
N GLU A 9 9.13 -4.19 -23.48
CA GLU A 9 10.58 -4.32 -23.72
C GLU A 9 11.24 -2.96 -23.93
N CYS A 10 10.50 -1.97 -24.43
CA CYS A 10 10.99 -0.61 -24.59
C CYS A 10 11.13 0.16 -23.27
N LEU A 11 10.52 -0.31 -22.18
CA LEU A 11 10.76 0.25 -20.85
C LEU A 11 12.11 -0.22 -20.30
N ASP A 12 12.50 -1.46 -20.61
CA ASP A 12 13.74 -2.07 -20.15
C ASP A 12 14.93 -1.68 -21.03
N ASP A 13 14.73 -1.60 -22.35
CA ASP A 13 15.74 -1.20 -23.33
C ASP A 13 15.24 -0.04 -24.23
N PRO A 14 15.63 1.21 -23.92
CA PRO A 14 15.26 2.39 -24.71
C PRO A 14 15.84 2.42 -26.13
N ALA A 15 16.75 1.51 -26.49
CA ALA A 15 17.31 1.43 -27.84
C ALA A 15 16.40 0.68 -28.82
N LEU A 16 15.40 -0.06 -28.33
CA LEU A 16 14.43 -0.77 -29.15
C LEU A 16 13.44 0.19 -29.81
N THR A 17 13.08 -0.10 -31.06
CA THR A 17 12.00 0.64 -31.73
C THR A 17 10.65 0.16 -31.18
N PRO A 18 9.82 1.06 -30.63
CA PRO A 18 8.54 0.65 -30.07
C PRO A 18 7.56 0.21 -31.17
N PRO A 19 6.71 -0.79 -30.89
CA PRO A 19 5.57 -1.12 -31.76
C PRO A 19 4.64 0.09 -31.90
N ALA A 20 3.77 0.13 -32.91
CA ALA A 20 2.85 1.26 -33.08
C ALA A 20 1.74 1.26 -32.00
N PRO A 21 1.18 2.44 -31.64
CA PRO A 21 0.20 2.54 -30.57
C PRO A 21 -1.06 1.73 -30.86
N TRP A 22 -1.59 1.84 -32.08
CA TRP A 22 -2.76 1.10 -32.57
C TRP A 22 -2.52 -0.40 -32.76
N GLN A 23 -1.27 -0.87 -32.75
CA GLN A 23 -0.95 -2.30 -32.76
C GLN A 23 -0.86 -2.87 -31.35
N SER A 24 -0.29 -2.09 -30.43
CA SER A 24 -0.11 -2.48 -29.02
C SER A 24 -1.41 -2.34 -28.22
N PHE A 25 -2.24 -1.37 -28.60
CA PHE A 25 -3.51 -1.03 -27.96
C PHE A 25 -4.59 -0.87 -29.03
N PRO A 26 -5.04 -1.97 -29.68
CA PRO A 26 -5.97 -1.91 -30.80
C PRO A 26 -7.38 -1.42 -30.40
N GLU A 27 -7.74 -1.49 -29.12
CA GLU A 27 -9.04 -1.07 -28.62
C GLU A 27 -9.13 0.43 -28.31
N LEU A 28 -8.02 1.16 -28.45
CA LEU A 28 -7.93 2.58 -28.10
C LEU A 28 -8.24 3.48 -29.30
N ASP A 29 -9.31 4.27 -29.17
CA ASP A 29 -9.66 5.36 -30.10
C ASP A 29 -8.93 6.66 -29.69
N PRO A 30 -8.18 7.31 -30.60
CA PRO A 30 -7.51 8.56 -30.32
C PRO A 30 -8.43 9.71 -29.88
N SER A 31 -9.73 9.66 -30.18
CA SER A 31 -10.70 10.65 -29.71
C SER A 31 -10.87 10.66 -28.17
N GLY A 32 -10.57 9.54 -27.49
CA GLY A 32 -10.62 9.38 -26.02
C GLY A 32 -9.32 9.68 -25.27
N LEU A 33 -8.24 10.07 -25.96
CA LEU A 33 -6.90 10.23 -25.36
C LEU A 33 -6.73 11.47 -24.46
N GLY A 34 -7.78 12.26 -24.25
CA GLY A 34 -7.76 13.41 -23.35
C GLY A 34 -7.51 13.06 -21.87
N SER A 35 -7.67 11.79 -21.48
CA SER A 35 -7.33 11.29 -20.14
C SER A 35 -6.45 10.04 -20.27
N LEU A 36 -5.18 10.22 -20.62
CA LEU A 36 -4.22 9.10 -20.61
C LEU A 36 -4.08 8.61 -19.16
N GLN A 37 -4.37 7.33 -18.91
CA GLN A 37 -4.13 6.68 -17.61
C GLN A 37 -3.61 5.26 -17.81
N GLY A 38 -2.73 4.81 -16.92
CA GLY A 38 -2.26 3.41 -16.87
C GLY A 38 -1.19 3.05 -17.91
N ASP A 39 -1.21 1.81 -18.39
CA ASP A 39 -0.19 1.20 -19.26
C ASP A 39 0.06 2.01 -20.55
N PHE A 40 -1.00 2.56 -21.17
CA PHE A 40 -0.88 3.35 -22.39
C PHE A 40 -0.10 4.65 -22.16
N GLU A 41 -0.32 5.34 -21.03
CA GLU A 41 0.39 6.58 -20.72
C GLU A 41 1.90 6.33 -20.58
N GLN A 42 2.27 5.25 -19.87
CA GLN A 42 3.67 4.89 -19.67
C GLN A 42 4.35 4.55 -20.99
N TYR A 43 3.72 3.69 -21.79
CA TYR A 43 4.18 3.37 -23.14
C TYR A 43 4.35 4.61 -24.01
N TRP A 44 3.32 5.47 -24.05
CA TRP A 44 3.31 6.68 -24.88
C TRP A 44 4.42 7.64 -24.48
N ARG A 45 4.57 7.89 -23.17
CA ARG A 45 5.51 8.89 -22.64
C ARG A 45 6.97 8.43 -22.70
N PHE A 46 7.25 7.18 -22.33
CA PHE A 46 8.62 6.72 -22.15
C PHE A 46 9.17 5.97 -23.36
N CYS A 47 8.31 5.37 -24.18
CA CYS A 47 8.74 4.59 -25.33
C CYS A 47 8.41 5.32 -26.64
N TRP A 48 7.12 5.54 -26.92
CA TRP A 48 6.69 5.92 -28.25
C TRP A 48 6.93 7.39 -28.60
N TRP A 49 6.62 8.32 -27.70
CA TRP A 49 6.79 9.76 -27.96
C TRP A 49 8.26 10.19 -28.15
N PRO A 50 9.24 9.74 -27.32
CA PRO A 50 10.65 10.03 -27.55
C PRO A 50 11.15 9.46 -28.89
N PHE A 51 10.63 8.31 -29.31
CA PHE A 51 10.92 7.74 -30.62
C PHE A 51 10.32 8.59 -31.75
N TRP A 52 9.02 8.90 -31.68
CA TRP A 52 8.30 9.68 -32.69
C TRP A 52 8.86 11.08 -32.89
N SER A 53 9.17 11.78 -31.80
CA SER A 53 9.71 13.15 -31.81
C SER A 53 11.13 13.24 -32.38
N ARG A 54 11.91 12.15 -32.35
CA ARG A 54 13.25 12.09 -32.97
C ARG A 54 13.19 11.81 -34.47
N LEU A 55 12.06 11.36 -35.02
CA LEU A 55 11.95 11.06 -36.44
C LEU A 55 11.79 12.34 -37.27
N PRO A 56 12.59 12.52 -38.35
CA PRO A 56 12.32 13.54 -39.36
C PRO A 56 10.96 13.33 -40.02
N LYS A 57 10.28 14.40 -40.44
CA LYS A 57 8.95 14.35 -41.08
C LYS A 57 8.81 13.32 -42.21
N PRO A 58 9.78 13.17 -43.14
CA PRO A 58 9.67 12.14 -44.17
C PRO A 58 9.64 10.71 -43.59
N ARG A 59 10.37 10.46 -42.50
CA ARG A 59 10.39 9.15 -41.84
C ARG A 59 9.13 8.89 -41.03
N GLN A 60 8.51 9.92 -40.47
CA GLN A 60 7.20 9.81 -39.82
C GLN A 60 6.12 9.35 -40.82
N GLN A 61 6.07 9.95 -42.02
CA GLN A 61 5.14 9.52 -43.07
C GLN A 61 5.36 8.05 -43.48
N VAL A 62 6.62 7.65 -43.68
CA VAL A 62 6.97 6.25 -43.97
C VAL A 62 6.55 5.32 -42.83
N TYR A 63 6.71 5.73 -41.57
CA TYR A 63 6.28 4.95 -40.42
C TYR A 63 4.77 4.74 -40.37
N LEU A 64 3.98 5.78 -40.63
CA LEU A 64 2.51 5.69 -40.67
C LEU A 64 2.03 4.72 -41.76
N LEU A 65 2.59 4.84 -42.96
CA LEU A 65 2.26 3.97 -44.09
C LEU A 65 2.65 2.52 -43.80
N ARG A 66 3.87 2.29 -43.30
CA ARG A 66 4.39 0.94 -43.04
C ARG A 66 3.58 0.20 -41.97
N ASN A 67 3.06 0.92 -40.98
CA ASN A 67 2.33 0.34 -39.86
C ASN A 67 0.80 0.38 -40.03
N ALA A 68 0.31 0.71 -41.23
CA ALA A 68 -1.12 0.82 -41.54
C ALA A 68 -1.87 1.68 -40.52
N ALA A 69 -1.38 2.91 -40.29
CA ALA A 69 -1.99 3.83 -39.33
C ALA A 69 -3.46 4.11 -39.67
N PRO A 70 -4.41 3.93 -38.71
CA PRO A 70 -5.80 4.32 -38.92
C PRO A 70 -5.93 5.83 -39.13
N ALA A 71 -6.92 6.25 -39.92
CA ALA A 71 -7.14 7.68 -40.25
C ALA A 71 -7.25 8.57 -39.00
N ALA A 72 -7.98 8.10 -37.98
CA ALA A 72 -8.14 8.80 -36.71
C ALA A 72 -6.80 9.05 -35.99
N TRP A 73 -5.85 8.10 -36.07
CA TRP A 73 -4.51 8.26 -35.51
C TRP A 73 -3.66 9.25 -36.31
N VAL A 74 -3.78 9.26 -37.64
CA VAL A 74 -3.09 10.23 -38.49
C VAL A 74 -3.56 11.65 -38.20
N GLU A 75 -4.87 11.85 -38.09
CA GLU A 75 -5.48 13.14 -37.73
C GLU A 75 -5.06 13.61 -36.34
N TYR A 76 -5.09 12.72 -35.35
CA TYR A 76 -4.65 13.04 -33.99
C TYR A 76 -3.18 13.43 -33.93
N LEU A 77 -2.30 12.71 -34.63
CA LEU A 77 -0.87 13.03 -34.68
C LEU A 77 -0.60 14.38 -35.36
N ALA A 78 -1.35 14.72 -36.41
CA ALA A 78 -1.28 16.05 -37.02
C ALA A 78 -1.80 17.15 -36.06
N TYR A 79 -2.85 16.86 -35.30
CA TYR A 79 -3.40 17.77 -34.30
C TYR A 79 -2.40 18.08 -33.18
N ILE A 80 -1.81 17.06 -32.55
CA ILE A 80 -0.83 17.27 -31.46
C ILE A 80 0.47 17.90 -31.95
N GLU A 81 0.81 17.76 -33.23
CA GLU A 81 2.01 18.39 -33.79
C GLU A 81 1.80 19.88 -34.08
N THR A 82 0.55 20.28 -34.36
CA THR A 82 0.18 21.68 -34.61
C THR A 82 -0.14 22.43 -33.32
N HIS A 83 -0.70 21.76 -32.32
CA HIS A 83 -1.17 22.37 -31.06
C HIS A 83 -0.25 22.07 -29.87
N GLY A 84 0.85 21.35 -30.10
CA GLY A 84 1.62 20.71 -29.03
C GLY A 84 0.91 19.47 -28.48
N GLN A 85 1.64 18.59 -27.79
CA GLN A 85 0.96 17.53 -27.02
C GLN A 85 -0.12 18.20 -26.16
N PRO A 86 -1.32 17.64 -26.02
CA PRO A 86 -2.25 18.08 -24.99
C PRO A 86 -1.43 18.14 -23.70
N ALA A 87 -1.23 19.37 -23.22
CA ALA A 87 -0.24 19.65 -22.21
C ALA A 87 -0.53 18.74 -21.02
N PRO A 88 0.49 18.12 -20.42
CA PRO A 88 0.30 17.10 -19.42
C PRO A 88 -0.25 17.77 -18.16
N GLU A 89 -1.57 17.74 -18.00
CA GLU A 89 -2.16 17.67 -16.67
C GLU A 89 -1.70 16.38 -15.93
N LEU A 90 -0.97 15.51 -16.63
CA LEU A 90 -0.14 14.40 -16.16
C LEU A 90 1.25 14.79 -15.62
N THR A 91 1.49 16.08 -15.42
CA THR A 91 2.46 16.50 -14.40
C THR A 91 1.88 16.40 -12.98
N ALA A 92 0.58 16.05 -12.85
CA ALA A 92 -0.15 16.03 -11.59
C ALA A 92 -0.66 14.63 -11.16
N LEU A 93 0.06 13.55 -11.47
CA LEU A 93 0.10 12.43 -10.53
C LEU A 93 1.30 12.65 -9.60
N PRO A 94 1.08 13.23 -8.40
CA PRO A 94 2.18 13.45 -7.46
C PRO A 94 2.89 12.12 -7.18
N GLU A 95 4.20 12.15 -6.91
CA GLU A 95 5.07 10.97 -6.85
C GLU A 95 4.50 9.77 -6.05
N HIS A 96 3.61 10.02 -5.10
CA HIS A 96 2.90 9.03 -4.30
C HIS A 96 1.88 8.15 -5.06
N TRP A 97 1.53 8.46 -6.31
CA TRP A 97 0.63 7.65 -7.14
C TRP A 97 1.34 6.71 -8.12
N ARG A 98 2.67 6.78 -8.23
CA ARG A 98 3.47 5.78 -8.97
C ARG A 98 3.66 4.56 -8.07
N ALA A 99 3.13 3.39 -8.45
CA ALA A 99 3.25 2.15 -7.67
C ALA A 99 4.72 1.79 -7.34
N ASP A 100 5.64 2.13 -8.24
CA ASP A 100 7.07 1.83 -8.12
C ASP A 100 7.92 2.99 -7.57
N SER A 101 7.31 4.10 -7.13
CA SER A 101 8.09 5.24 -6.67
C SER A 101 8.73 4.99 -5.29
N PRO A 102 9.96 5.51 -5.06
CA PRO A 102 10.60 5.45 -3.76
C PRO A 102 9.83 6.22 -2.68
N VAL A 103 8.87 7.09 -3.06
CA VAL A 103 7.98 7.80 -2.14
C VAL A 103 6.80 6.91 -1.75
N THR A 104 6.18 6.20 -2.70
CA THR A 104 5.07 5.27 -2.48
C THR A 104 5.51 4.11 -1.59
N SER A 105 6.68 3.52 -1.84
CA SER A 105 7.24 2.47 -0.98
C SER A 105 7.56 2.95 0.44
N ARG A 106 8.04 4.20 0.61
CA ARG A 106 8.25 4.80 1.94
C ARG A 106 6.93 5.08 2.65
N GLN A 107 5.90 5.55 1.95
CA GLN A 107 4.58 5.80 2.53
C GLN A 107 3.86 4.50 2.90
N LEU A 108 3.91 3.47 2.05
CA LEU A 108 3.42 2.12 2.35
C LEU A 108 4.12 1.56 3.59
N ARG A 109 5.44 1.65 3.66
CA ARG A 109 6.20 1.20 4.85
C ARG A 109 5.86 2.00 6.10
N ARG A 110 5.56 3.28 5.97
CA ARG A 110 5.25 4.16 7.11
C ARG A 110 3.85 3.91 7.68
N TRP A 111 2.88 3.57 6.84
CA TRP A 111 1.47 3.53 7.25
C TRP A 111 0.83 2.15 7.17
N VAL A 112 1.11 1.38 6.13
CA VAL A 112 0.48 0.06 5.92
C VAL A 112 1.13 -0.99 6.83
N LEU A 113 2.46 -1.01 6.89
CA LEU A 113 3.19 -2.02 7.66
C LEU A 113 2.83 -2.01 9.16
N PRO A 114 2.81 -0.86 9.87
CA PRO A 114 2.41 -0.85 11.27
C PRO A 114 0.96 -1.31 11.48
N VAL A 115 0.05 -0.93 10.58
CA VAL A 115 -1.36 -1.33 10.63
C VAL A 115 -1.48 -2.85 10.51
N VAL A 116 -0.80 -3.46 9.53
CA VAL A 116 -0.80 -4.91 9.35
C VAL A 116 -0.25 -5.62 10.60
N VAL A 117 0.87 -5.16 11.14
CA VAL A 117 1.47 -5.74 12.35
C VAL A 117 0.52 -5.66 13.56
N HIS A 118 -0.20 -4.55 13.72
CA HIS A 118 -1.13 -4.39 14.84
C HIS A 118 -2.45 -5.15 14.62
N LEU A 119 -2.90 -5.34 13.39
CA LEU A 119 -4.00 -6.26 13.07
C LEU A 119 -3.63 -7.71 13.43
N PHE A 120 -2.39 -8.12 13.14
CA PHE A 120 -1.87 -9.41 13.60
C PHE A 120 -1.83 -9.51 15.12
N ALA A 121 -1.47 -8.43 15.84
CA ALA A 121 -1.52 -8.40 17.30
C ALA A 121 -2.95 -8.55 17.83
N VAL A 122 -3.95 -7.96 17.16
CA VAL A 122 -5.37 -8.14 17.49
C VAL A 122 -5.82 -9.57 17.26
N ALA A 123 -5.43 -10.19 16.13
CA ALA A 123 -5.73 -11.60 15.88
C ALA A 123 -5.04 -12.52 16.92
N ALA A 124 -3.78 -12.23 17.27
CA ALA A 124 -3.03 -12.94 18.29
C ALA A 124 -3.70 -12.82 19.67
N TYR A 125 -4.20 -11.64 20.03
CA TYR A 125 -5.00 -11.45 21.26
C TYR A 125 -6.21 -12.37 21.30
N VAL A 126 -6.98 -12.46 20.21
CA VAL A 126 -8.17 -13.33 20.15
C VAL A 126 -7.79 -14.81 20.33
N ALA A 127 -6.76 -15.27 19.62
CA ALA A 127 -6.29 -16.63 19.69
C ALA A 127 -5.72 -16.98 21.09
N LEU A 128 -4.88 -16.11 21.64
CA LEU A 128 -4.30 -16.28 22.98
C LEU A 128 -5.37 -16.22 24.06
N ASN A 129 -6.32 -15.28 23.99
CA ASN A 129 -7.42 -15.22 24.94
C ASN A 129 -8.25 -16.51 24.93
N GLY A 130 -8.62 -17.02 23.74
CA GLY A 130 -9.39 -18.25 23.61
C GLY A 130 -8.66 -19.46 24.20
N THR A 131 -7.37 -19.61 23.89
CA THR A 131 -6.53 -20.72 24.37
C THR A 131 -6.26 -20.63 25.88
N LEU A 132 -5.86 -19.46 26.38
CA LEU A 132 -5.55 -19.24 27.79
C LEU A 132 -6.78 -19.36 28.69
N VAL A 133 -7.94 -18.85 28.28
CA VAL A 133 -9.19 -19.01 29.03
C VAL A 133 -9.61 -20.48 29.05
N GLY A 134 -9.47 -21.19 27.93
CA GLY A 134 -9.74 -22.62 27.82
C GLY A 134 -8.86 -23.43 28.78
N TRP A 135 -7.55 -23.19 28.73
CA TRP A 135 -6.58 -23.81 29.61
C TRP A 135 -6.87 -23.49 31.08
N TYR A 136 -7.08 -22.22 31.44
CA TYR A 136 -7.36 -21.83 32.82
C TYR A 136 -8.60 -22.52 33.39
N LYS A 137 -9.69 -22.59 32.61
CA LYS A 137 -10.92 -23.28 33.02
C LYS A 137 -10.69 -24.76 33.31
N GLN A 138 -9.78 -25.42 32.59
CA GLN A 138 -9.47 -26.84 32.77
C GLN A 138 -8.69 -27.11 34.06
N TYR A 139 -7.76 -26.23 34.45
CA TYR A 139 -6.83 -26.49 35.55
C TYR A 139 -7.16 -25.76 36.87
N ALA A 140 -7.75 -24.56 36.81
CA ALA A 140 -7.94 -23.70 37.98
C ALA A 140 -9.43 -23.47 38.35
N GLY A 141 -10.37 -24.00 37.55
CA GLY A 141 -11.80 -23.70 37.70
C GLY A 141 -12.20 -22.38 37.00
N GLY A 142 -13.50 -22.20 36.76
CA GLY A 142 -13.99 -21.17 35.83
C GLY A 142 -13.69 -19.72 36.23
N LEU A 143 -13.30 -18.89 35.24
CA LEU A 143 -13.16 -17.42 35.36
C LEU A 143 -14.50 -16.65 35.42
N THR A 144 -15.62 -17.35 35.61
CA THR A 144 -16.98 -16.81 35.41
C THR A 144 -17.70 -16.65 36.74
N SER A 145 -17.84 -15.42 37.25
CA SER A 145 -19.09 -15.07 37.96
C SER A 145 -20.21 -15.01 36.90
N ARG A 146 -21.38 -15.55 37.24
CA ARG A 146 -22.50 -15.69 36.29
C ARG A 146 -23.27 -14.36 36.23
N GLY A 147 -23.35 -13.73 35.06
CA GLY A 147 -24.15 -12.51 34.83
C GLY A 147 -24.16 -12.08 33.35
N VAL A 148 -25.31 -11.63 32.85
CA VAL A 148 -25.52 -11.22 31.44
C VAL A 148 -24.67 -10.00 31.06
N SER A 149 -24.40 -9.10 32.02
CA SER A 149 -23.57 -7.89 31.83
C SER A 149 -22.08 -8.18 31.59
N ILE A 150 -21.60 -9.37 31.97
CA ILE A 150 -20.18 -9.73 31.88
C ILE A 150 -19.74 -9.94 30.43
N GLY A 151 -20.59 -10.53 29.59
CA GLY A 151 -20.29 -10.72 28.18
C GLY A 151 -20.07 -9.37 27.48
N LEU A 152 -20.96 -8.41 27.74
CA LEU A 152 -20.88 -7.06 27.18
C LEU A 152 -19.60 -6.33 27.60
N ALA A 153 -19.20 -6.43 28.87
CA ALA A 153 -17.97 -5.82 29.37
C ALA A 153 -16.73 -6.34 28.63
N MET A 154 -16.65 -7.65 28.35
CA MET A 154 -15.52 -8.22 27.62
C MET A 154 -15.51 -7.81 26.14
N TYR A 155 -16.69 -7.64 25.52
CA TYR A 155 -16.79 -7.09 24.17
C TYR A 155 -16.29 -5.63 24.11
N LEU A 156 -16.63 -4.81 25.10
CA LEU A 156 -16.14 -3.43 25.19
C LEU A 156 -14.61 -3.39 25.35
N VAL A 157 -14.04 -4.23 26.21
CA VAL A 157 -12.58 -4.34 26.37
C VAL A 157 -11.91 -4.74 25.06
N PHE A 158 -12.47 -5.70 24.33
CA PHE A 158 -11.95 -6.10 23.02
C PHE A 158 -11.97 -4.97 21.99
N TRP A 159 -13.12 -4.30 21.82
CA TRP A 159 -13.23 -3.20 20.84
C TRP A 159 -12.38 -1.99 21.22
N PHE A 160 -12.27 -1.68 22.52
CA PHE A 160 -11.36 -0.67 23.01
C PHE A 160 -9.91 -1.03 22.69
N PHE A 161 -9.49 -2.26 22.98
CA PHE A 161 -8.16 -2.76 22.64
C PHE A 161 -7.88 -2.71 21.12
N ALA A 162 -8.82 -3.15 20.29
CA ALA A 162 -8.69 -3.13 18.84
C ALA A 162 -8.58 -1.69 18.30
N GLY A 163 -9.45 -0.78 18.77
CA GLY A 163 -9.41 0.64 18.43
C GLY A 163 -8.11 1.32 18.87
N MET A 164 -7.64 1.02 20.07
CA MET A 164 -6.36 1.52 20.58
C MET A 164 -5.17 0.97 19.79
N ASN A 165 -5.18 -0.30 19.35
CA ASN A 165 -4.10 -0.85 18.52
C ASN A 165 -4.06 -0.20 17.13
N LEU A 166 -5.21 0.14 16.55
CA LEU A 166 -5.26 0.95 15.33
C LEU A 166 -4.66 2.34 15.58
N LEU A 167 -5.03 3.00 16.67
CA LEU A 167 -4.46 4.31 17.03
C LEU A 167 -2.95 4.24 17.26
N ILE A 168 -2.46 3.22 17.96
CA ILE A 168 -1.03 2.98 18.21
C ILE A 168 -0.30 2.77 16.87
N ALA A 169 -0.88 2.03 15.93
CA ALA A 169 -0.30 1.81 14.61
C ALA A 169 -0.05 3.12 13.83
N LEU A 170 -0.96 4.09 13.99
CA LEU A 170 -0.90 5.40 13.33
C LEU A 170 0.06 6.40 14.00
N LEU A 171 0.56 6.11 15.21
CA LEU A 171 1.49 7.02 15.88
C LEU A 171 2.87 6.97 15.24
N PRO A 172 3.47 8.13 14.89
CA PRO A 172 4.75 8.16 14.18
C PRO A 172 5.96 7.90 15.09
N ARG A 173 5.81 8.10 16.41
CA ARG A 173 6.91 8.01 17.39
C ARG A 173 6.70 6.81 18.31
N VAL A 174 7.76 6.01 18.49
CA VAL A 174 7.75 4.82 19.37
C VAL A 174 7.34 5.18 20.81
N TRP A 175 7.83 6.30 21.34
CA TRP A 175 7.42 6.77 22.67
C TRP A 175 5.92 7.02 22.78
N GLY A 176 5.29 7.58 21.75
CA GLY A 176 3.84 7.76 21.71
C GLY A 176 3.11 6.42 21.71
N LYS A 177 3.63 5.42 20.98
CA LYS A 177 3.08 4.05 20.95
C LYS A 177 3.11 3.41 22.34
N VAL A 178 4.24 3.55 23.06
CA VAL A 178 4.39 3.02 24.42
C VAL A 178 3.43 3.74 25.38
N GLN A 179 3.35 5.08 25.33
CA GLN A 179 2.42 5.85 26.16
C GLN A 179 0.96 5.45 25.92
N ALA A 180 0.54 5.33 24.66
CA ALA A 180 -0.80 4.89 24.30
C ALA A 180 -1.09 3.46 24.77
N THR A 181 -0.09 2.57 24.76
CA THR A 181 -0.20 1.21 25.30
C THR A 181 -0.36 1.22 26.82
N VAL A 182 0.44 2.01 27.55
CA VAL A 182 0.32 2.16 29.00
C VAL A 182 -1.04 2.74 29.37
N PHE A 183 -1.51 3.75 28.64
CA PHE A 183 -2.83 4.33 28.82
C PHE A 183 -3.96 3.31 28.60
N MET A 184 -3.90 2.56 27.51
CA MET A 184 -4.85 1.48 27.22
C MET A 184 -4.90 0.46 28.35
N VAL A 185 -3.73 -0.02 28.80
CA VAL A 185 -3.60 -1.00 29.89
C VAL A 185 -4.14 -0.43 31.20
N ALA A 186 -3.85 0.83 31.53
CA ALA A 186 -4.34 1.48 32.73
C ALA A 186 -5.87 1.60 32.74
N ILE A 187 -6.49 1.95 31.61
CA ILE A 187 -7.95 2.02 31.50
C ILE A 187 -8.59 0.64 31.63
N ILE A 188 -8.07 -0.37 30.93
CA ILE A 188 -8.58 -1.75 31.04
C ILE A 188 -8.45 -2.24 32.48
N GLY A 189 -7.32 -1.98 33.12
CA GLY A 189 -7.06 -2.31 34.51
C GLY A 189 -8.05 -1.62 35.45
N PHE A 190 -8.17 -0.30 35.37
CA PHE A 190 -9.08 0.49 36.21
C PHE A 190 -10.54 0.07 36.04
N TYR A 191 -10.97 -0.23 34.81
CA TYR A 191 -12.33 -0.68 34.51
C TYR A 191 -12.64 -2.06 35.11
N LEU A 192 -11.69 -3.00 35.05
CA LEU A 192 -11.93 -4.37 35.47
C LEU A 192 -11.54 -4.64 36.93
N MET A 193 -10.64 -3.86 37.52
CA MET A 193 -10.06 -4.14 38.83
C MET A 193 -11.08 -4.13 39.99
N PRO A 194 -12.05 -3.21 40.06
CA PRO A 194 -13.03 -3.17 41.16
C PRO A 194 -13.86 -4.45 41.27
N ASP A 195 -14.38 -4.96 40.15
CA ASP A 195 -15.31 -6.09 40.14
C ASP A 195 -14.66 -7.42 39.76
N HIS A 196 -13.57 -7.38 38.99
CA HIS A 196 -12.97 -8.54 38.32
C HIS A 196 -11.42 -8.49 38.33
N PRO A 197 -10.76 -8.48 39.50
CA PRO A 197 -9.32 -8.25 39.61
C PRO A 197 -8.46 -9.27 38.86
N LEU A 198 -8.84 -10.56 38.85
CA LEU A 198 -8.11 -11.58 38.11
C LEU A 198 -8.21 -11.37 36.58
N ARG A 199 -9.39 -10.96 36.09
CA ARG A 199 -9.56 -10.60 34.68
C ARG A 199 -8.79 -9.32 34.34
N ALA A 200 -8.77 -8.35 35.25
CA ALA A 200 -7.96 -7.15 35.09
C ALA A 200 -6.49 -7.52 34.86
N LEU A 201 -5.90 -8.34 35.73
CA LEU A 201 -4.50 -8.81 35.56
C LEU A 201 -4.30 -9.57 34.25
N PHE A 202 -5.20 -10.49 33.93
CA PHE A 202 -5.12 -11.29 32.71
C PHE A 202 -5.17 -10.43 31.44
N TYR A 203 -6.17 -9.55 31.33
CA TYR A 203 -6.39 -8.74 30.13
C TYR A 203 -5.39 -7.59 30.01
N THR A 204 -4.92 -7.01 31.12
CA THR A 204 -3.86 -6.00 31.09
C THR A 204 -2.52 -6.58 30.65
N ALA A 205 -2.15 -7.75 31.18
CA ALA A 205 -0.93 -8.46 30.76
C ALA A 205 -1.01 -8.90 29.30
N LEU A 206 -2.15 -9.48 28.88
CA LEU A 206 -2.32 -9.94 27.50
C LEU A 206 -2.31 -8.78 26.51
N SER A 207 -3.15 -7.75 26.72
CA SER A 207 -3.24 -6.59 25.82
C SER A 207 -1.94 -5.79 25.77
N GLY A 208 -1.31 -5.54 26.92
CA GLY A 208 -0.01 -4.87 26.97
C GLY A 208 1.08 -5.68 26.28
N GLY A 209 1.16 -6.98 26.55
CA GLY A 209 2.17 -7.87 25.98
C GLY A 209 2.12 -7.93 24.46
N VAL A 210 0.94 -8.19 23.88
CA VAL A 210 0.80 -8.28 22.41
C VAL A 210 1.04 -6.94 21.71
N SER A 211 0.59 -5.82 22.30
CA SER A 211 0.83 -4.48 21.74
C SER A 211 2.30 -4.07 21.83
N LEU A 212 3.00 -4.36 22.93
CA LEU A 212 4.44 -4.09 23.06
C LEU A 212 5.25 -4.94 22.07
N LEU A 213 4.89 -6.21 21.90
CA LEU A 213 5.51 -7.08 20.89
C LEU A 213 5.29 -6.53 19.47
N ALA A 214 4.07 -6.06 19.16
CA ALA A 214 3.77 -5.43 17.87
C ALA A 214 4.64 -4.19 17.61
N ILE A 215 4.85 -3.35 18.62
CA ILE A 215 5.74 -2.18 18.54
C ILE A 215 7.19 -2.63 18.26
N GLY A 216 7.66 -3.68 18.93
CA GLY A 216 9.01 -4.23 18.73
C GLY A 216 9.21 -4.79 17.32
N VAL A 217 8.24 -5.57 16.83
CA VAL A 217 8.25 -6.15 15.47
C VAL A 217 8.22 -5.04 14.42
N ASP A 218 7.36 -4.04 14.56
CA ASP A 218 7.30 -2.88 13.65
C ASP A 218 8.67 -2.15 13.61
N ALA A 219 9.27 -1.89 14.78
CA ALA A 219 10.59 -1.25 14.85
C ALA A 219 11.69 -2.09 14.18
N GLN A 220 11.65 -3.42 14.34
CA GLN A 220 12.62 -4.33 13.72
C GLN A 220 12.47 -4.38 12.20
N LEU A 221 11.23 -4.49 11.70
CA LEU A 221 10.95 -4.51 10.26
C LEU A 221 11.36 -3.20 9.59
N GLN A 222 11.07 -2.06 10.21
CA GLN A 222 11.49 -0.77 9.69
C GLN A 222 13.01 -0.68 9.55
N ARG A 223 13.77 -1.13 10.56
CA ARG A 223 15.23 -1.21 10.52
C ARG A 223 15.75 -2.15 9.43
N TYR A 224 15.12 -3.33 9.27
CA TYR A 224 15.51 -4.31 8.26
C TYR A 224 15.37 -3.72 6.84
N PHE A 225 14.23 -3.11 6.53
CA PHE A 225 14.02 -2.49 5.22
C PHE A 225 14.92 -1.27 4.98
N LEU A 226 15.26 -0.50 6.02
CA LEU A 226 16.27 0.57 5.92
C LEU A 226 17.64 0.01 5.48
N ASN A 227 18.06 -1.10 6.08
CA ASN A 227 19.33 -1.75 5.73
C ASN A 227 19.35 -2.31 4.31
N LEU A 228 18.23 -2.87 3.84
CA LEU A 228 18.10 -3.35 2.45
C LEU A 228 18.25 -2.20 1.45
N THR A 229 17.59 -1.06 1.70
CA THR A 229 17.72 0.12 0.81
C THR A 229 19.15 0.67 0.77
N LEU A 230 19.89 0.62 1.88
CA LEU A 230 21.29 1.07 1.91
C LEU A 230 22.24 0.10 1.18
N LYS A 231 21.94 -1.20 1.19
CA LYS A 231 22.78 -2.24 0.57
C LYS A 231 22.63 -2.30 -0.96
N GLY A 232 21.43 -2.01 -1.49
CA GLY A 232 21.18 -1.96 -2.94
C GLY A 232 21.66 -0.69 -3.65
N SER A 233 22.24 0.26 -2.92
CA SER A 233 22.80 1.51 -3.47
C SER A 233 24.32 1.43 -3.72
N LYS A 234 24.94 0.26 -3.53
CA LYS A 234 26.35 -0.03 -3.83
C LYS A 234 26.44 -0.97 -5.02
#